data_AF-A0A7W7ZJC9-F1
#
_entry.id   AF-A0A7W7ZJC9-F1
#
_cell.length_a   1.000
_cell.length_b   1.000
_cell.length_c   1.000
_cell.angle_alpha   90.00
_cell.angle_beta   90.00
_cell.angle_gamma   90.00
#
_symmetry.space_group_name_H-M   'P 1'
#
loop_
_entity.id
_entity.type
_entity.pdbx_description
1 polymer ?
#
loop_
_entity_poly.entity_id
_entity_poly.type
_entity_poly.pdbx_seq_one_letter_code
_entity_poly.pdbx_strand_id
1 'polypeptide(L)' 'MIEDAPAGVRAGKAAGCQVLAVASSHRLNELQEADWIIASIDQIAVSVDPETLTLNLKFPALQSCG' A
#
# COMPACT_ATOMS: atom_id res chain seq x y z
N MET A 1 -4.53 -2.72 3.42
CA MET A 1 -3.42 -3.66 3.71
C MET A 1 -2.12 -3.02 3.24
N ILE A 2 -1.06 -3.10 4.04
CA ILE A 2 0.31 -2.75 3.63
C ILE A 2 1.06 -4.07 3.45
N GLU A 3 1.71 -4.26 2.31
CA GLU A 3 2.27 -5.56 1.92
C GLU A 3 3.50 -5.39 1.02
N ASP A 4 4.45 -6.32 1.04
CA ASP A 4 5.65 -6.28 0.19
C ASP A 4 5.82 -7.55 -0.67
N ALA A 5 4.89 -8.50 -0.57
CA ALA A 5 4.87 -9.73 -1.35
C ALA A 5 3.70 -9.82 -2.35
N PRO A 6 3.92 -10.30 -3.59
CA PRO A 6 2.85 -10.46 -4.59
C PRO A 6 1.70 -11.37 -4.13
N ALA A 7 2.01 -12.43 -3.38
CA ALA A 7 0.99 -13.34 -2.86
C ALA A 7 0.08 -12.64 -1.83
N GLY A 8 0.66 -11.81 -0.96
CA GLY A 8 -0.10 -11.01 0.00
C GLY A 8 -0.94 -9.95 -0.69
N VAL A 9 -0.41 -9.29 -1.73
CA VAL A 9 -1.16 -8.32 -2.55
C VAL A 9 -2.42 -8.98 -3.12
N ARG A 10 -2.27 -10.13 -3.77
CA ARG A 10 -3.41 -10.90 -4.32
C ARG A 10 -4.42 -11.29 -3.24
N ALA A 11 -3.95 -11.75 -2.08
CA ALA A 11 -4.82 -12.11 -0.98
C ALA A 11 -5.62 -10.90 -0.45
N GLY A 12 -4.97 -9.74 -0.29
CA GLY A 12 -5.62 -8.50 0.11
C GLY A 12 -6.68 -8.04 -0.89
N LYS A 13 -6.37 -8.07 -2.20
CA LYS A 13 -7.34 -7.75 -3.25
C LYS A 13 -8.52 -8.72 -3.28
N ALA A 14 -8.26 -10.03 -3.14
CA ALA A 14 -9.30 -11.05 -3.06
C ALA A 14 -10.22 -10.88 -1.83
N ALA A 15 -9.70 -10.31 -0.74
CA ALA A 15 -10.46 -9.95 0.45
C ALA A 15 -11.21 -8.60 0.33
N GLY A 16 -11.13 -7.91 -0.82
CA GLY A 16 -11.76 -6.61 -1.03
C GLY A 16 -11.07 -5.43 -0.34
N CYS A 17 -9.82 -5.60 0.09
CA CYS A 17 -9.04 -4.52 0.68
C CYS A 17 -8.41 -3.64 -0.41
N GLN A 18 -8.23 -2.35 -0.07
CA GLN A 18 -7.23 -1.53 -0.74
C GLN A 18 -5.83 -1.94 -0.26
N VAL A 19 -4.89 -2.06 -1.18
CA VAL A 19 -3.53 -2.55 -0.95
C VAL A 19 -2.52 -1.47 -1.34
N LEU A 20 -1.72 -1.06 -0.37
CA LEU A 20 -0.53 -0.23 -0.55
C LEU A 20 0.69 -1.15 -0.50
N ALA A 21 1.31 -1.40 -1.65
CA ALA A 21 2.48 -2.25 -1.74
C ALA A 21 3.78 -1.47 -1.50
N VAL A 22 4.75 -2.09 -0.85
CA VAL A 22 6.09 -1.54 -0.60
C VAL A 22 7.11 -2.31 -1.45
N ALA A 23 7.77 -1.64 -2.38
CA ALA A 23 8.76 -2.24 -3.27
C ALA A 23 10.13 -2.45 -2.59
N SER A 24 10.13 -3.01 -1.38
CA SER A 24 11.33 -3.29 -0.58
C SER A 24 11.96 -4.64 -0.94
N SER A 25 11.15 -5.70 -0.98
CA SER A 25 11.62 -7.09 -1.15
C SER A 25 11.38 -7.64 -2.56
N HIS A 26 10.40 -7.08 -3.29
CA HIS A 26 10.03 -7.46 -4.65
C HIS A 26 10.06 -6.25 -5.57
N ARG A 27 10.25 -6.49 -6.87
CA ARG A 27 10.30 -5.40 -7.85
C ARG A 27 8.91 -4.84 -8.11
N LEU A 28 8.86 -3.58 -8.56
CA LEU A 28 7.64 -2.87 -8.91
C LEU A 28 6.70 -3.70 -9.81
N ASN A 29 7.25 -4.33 -10.86
CA ASN A 29 6.47 -5.11 -11.81
C ASN A 29 5.82 -6.38 -11.22
N GLU A 30 6.26 -6.85 -10.06
CA GLU A 30 5.70 -8.00 -9.36
C GLU A 30 4.52 -7.61 -8.44
N LEU A 31 4.32 -6.30 -8.21
CA LEU A 31 3.34 -5.74 -7.26
C LEU A 31 2.19 -5.00 -7.96
N GLN A 32 2.05 -5.15 -9.27
CA GLN A 32 1.13 -4.35 -10.11
C GLN A 32 -0.36 -4.50 -9.79
N GLU A 33 -0.74 -5.55 -9.05
CA GLU A 33 -2.13 -5.78 -8.62
C GLU A 33 -2.54 -4.92 -7.41
N ALA A 34 -1.58 -4.24 -6.76
CA ALA A 34 -1.85 -3.32 -5.66
C ALA A 34 -2.46 -2.00 -6.16
N ASP A 35 -3.24 -1.33 -5.33
CA ASP A 35 -3.85 -0.03 -5.64
C ASP A 35 -2.79 1.08 -5.72
N TRP A 36 -1.80 0.99 -4.84
CA TRP A 36 -0.66 1.91 -4.82
C TRP A 36 0.63 1.17 -4.56
N ILE A 37 1.73 1.67 -5.11
CA ILE A 37 3.07 1.17 -4.82
C ILE A 37 3.97 2.31 -4.39
N ILE A 38 4.72 2.13 -3.30
CA ILE A 38 5.70 3.08 -2.78
C ILE A 38 7.09 2.44 -2.70
N ALA A 39 8.13 3.27 -2.70
CA ALA A 39 9.51 2.78 -2.63
C ALA A 39 9.85 2.18 -1.27
N SER A 40 9.37 2.81 -0.19
CA SER A 40 9.74 2.46 1.18
C SER A 40 8.68 2.96 2.18
N ILE A 41 8.51 2.21 3.27
CA ILE A 41 7.50 2.47 4.30
C ILE A 41 7.80 3.72 5.13
N ASP A 42 9.06 4.12 5.23
CA ASP A 42 9.51 5.34 5.94
C ASP A 42 9.00 6.64 5.29
N GLN A 43 8.50 6.57 4.05
CA GLN A 43 7.91 7.70 3.33
C GLN A 43 6.42 7.91 3.64
N ILE A 44 5.82 7.05 4.48
CA ILE A 44 4.43 7.18 4.91
C ILE A 44 4.37 8.14 6.10
N ALA A 45 3.75 9.30 5.90
CA ALA A 45 3.30 10.16 6.98
C ALA A 45 1.95 9.67 7.49
N VAL A 46 1.84 9.45 8.80
CA VAL A 46 0.63 8.98 9.48
C VAL A 46 0.08 10.10 10.36
N SER A 47 -1.22 10.35 10.27
CA SER A 47 -1.96 11.15 11.25
C SER A 47 -3.24 10.44 11.66
N VAL A 48 -3.73 10.76 12.85
CA VAL A 48 -5.00 10.25 13.37
C VAL A 48 -6.06 11.33 13.22
N ASP A 49 -7.22 10.97 12.67
CA ASP A 49 -8.42 11.80 12.81
C ASP A 49 -9.08 11.48 14.15
N PRO A 50 -9.12 12.41 15.11
CA PRO A 50 -9.68 12.16 16.44
C PRO A 50 -11.21 12.03 16.45
N GLU A 51 -11.92 12.52 15.43
CA GLU A 51 -13.37 12.46 15.36
C GLU A 51 -13.84 11.10 14.84
N THR A 52 -13.16 10.58 13.81
CA THR A 52 -13.52 9.32 13.16
C THR A 52 -12.71 8.13 13.65
N LEU A 53 -11.66 8.37 14.44
CA LEU A 53 -10.68 7.38 14.88
C LEU A 53 -10.04 6.62 13.70
N THR A 54 -9.84 7.30 12.58
CA THR A 54 -9.20 6.75 11.38
C THR A 54 -7.74 7.15 11.28
N LEU A 55 -6.96 6.33 10.58
CA LEU A 55 -5.58 6.67 10.18
C LEU A 55 -5.59 7.30 8.80
N ASN A 56 -5.03 8.50 8.68
CA ASN A 56 -4.75 9.14 7.42
C ASN A 56 -3.30 8.84 7.02
N LEU A 57 -3.13 8.32 5.81
CA LEU A 57 -1.84 8.00 5.25
C LEU A 57 -1.54 8.95 4.10
N LYS A 58 -0.40 9.64 4.17
CA LYS A 58 0.12 10.45 3.07
C LYS A 58 1.47 9.88 2.64
N PHE A 59 1.61 9.57 1.35
CA PHE A 59 2.78 8.92 0.80
C PHE A 59 3.02 9.35 -0.65
N PRO A 60 4.28 9.36 -1.12
CA PRO A 60 4.60 9.58 -2.52
C PRO A 60 4.44 8.27 -3.31
N ALA A 61 3.31 8.09 -3.99
CA ALA A 61 3.10 6.91 -4.83
C ALA A 61 4.10 6.90 -6.00
N LEU A 62 4.83 5.79 -6.16
CA LEU A 62 5.58 5.50 -7.39
C LEU A 62 4.62 5.17 -8.52
N GLN A 63 3.55 4.46 -8.21
CA GLN A 63 2.49 4.09 -9.14
C GLN A 63 1.15 4.05 -8.40
N SER A 64 0.10 4.47 -9.09
CA SER A 64 -1.30 4.24 -8.69
C SER A 64 -1.93 3.37 -9.77
N CYS A 65 -2.49 2.23 -9.37
CA CYS A 65 -3.28 1.37 -10.23
C CYS A 65 -4.76 1.64 -9.93
N GLY A 66 -5.58 1.76 -10.98
CA GLY A 66 -7.03 1.91 -10.87
C GLY A 66 -7.73 0.58 -10.68
#